data_AF-S4NRJ8-F1
#
_entry.id   AF-S4NRJ8-F1
#
_cell.length_a   1.000
_cell.length_b   1.000
_cell.length_c   1.000
_cell.angle_alpha   90.00
_cell.angle_beta   90.00
_cell.angle_gamma   90.00
#
_symmetry.space_group_name_H-M   'P 1'
#
loop_
_entity.id
_entity.type
_entity.pdbx_description
1 polymer ?
#
loop_
_entity_poly.entity_id
_entity_poly.type
_entity_poly.pdbx_seq_one_letter_code
_entity_poly.pdbx_strand_id
1 'polypeptide(L)'
;MGNINDMYTEVTSVQNSISNIDLNLHSTEIKKFEALRIPIVGYEVMEERARFTIYKLKVEDDKRDQSWLVFRRYTDFVRLYNRVKNQQPNLMLPLP
;
A
#
# COMPACT_ATOMS: atom_id res chain seq x y z
N MET A 1 39.02 22.52 -2.66
CA MET A 1 38.29 21.58 -1.79
C MET A 1 36.80 21.81 -2.03
N GLY A 2 36.15 20.91 -2.78
CA GLY A 2 34.71 21.02 -3.08
C GLY A 2 33.89 20.69 -1.85
N ASN A 3 32.84 21.46 -1.61
CA ASN A 3 32.00 21.38 -0.43
C ASN A 3 31.11 20.12 -0.51
N ILE A 4 31.17 19.26 0.50
CA ILE A 4 30.44 17.97 0.56
C ILE A 4 28.91 18.18 0.55
N ASN A 5 28.44 19.40 0.87
CA ASN A 5 27.03 19.76 0.91
C ASN A 5 26.37 19.89 -0.48
N ASP A 6 27.13 20.02 -1.57
CA ASP A 6 26.54 20.18 -2.91
C ASP A 6 26.06 18.84 -3.49
N MET A 7 26.61 17.71 -3.03
CA MET A 7 26.25 16.36 -3.51
C MET A 7 24.92 15.84 -2.94
N TYR A 8 24.45 16.38 -1.80
CA TYR A 8 23.20 15.93 -1.16
C TYR A 8 21.95 16.62 -1.72
N THR A 9 22.12 17.77 -2.38
CA THR A 9 21.00 18.58 -2.88
C THR A 9 20.46 18.04 -4.21
N GLU A 10 21.31 17.42 -5.04
CA GLU A 10 20.86 16.79 -6.30
C GLU A 10 20.07 15.50 -6.09
N VAL A 11 20.38 14.72 -5.05
CA VAL A 11 19.71 13.42 -4.82
C VAL A 11 18.27 13.61 -4.33
N THR A 12 17.96 14.74 -3.67
CA THR A 12 16.61 15.04 -3.18
C THR A 12 15.69 15.59 -4.27
N SER A 13 16.23 16.28 -5.29
CA SER A 13 15.40 16.87 -6.36
C SER A 13 14.83 15.81 -7.32
N VAL A 14 15.52 14.67 -7.49
CA VAL A 14 15.10 13.57 -8.38
C VAL A 14 14.00 12.70 -7.74
N GLN A 15 13.82 12.74 -6.42
CA GLN A 15 12.81 11.93 -5.72
C GLN A 15 11.42 12.58 -5.73
N ASN A 16 11.32 13.89 -5.96
CA ASN A 16 10.05 14.63 -5.95
C ASN A 16 9.36 14.69 -7.33
N SER A 17 9.93 14.09 -8.37
CA SER A 17 9.40 14.17 -9.75
C SER A 17 8.33 13.12 -10.09
N ILE A 18 7.80 12.36 -9.12
CA ILE A 18 6.82 11.29 -9.39
C ILE A 18 5.37 11.69 -9.03
N SER A 19 5.12 12.84 -8.41
CA SER A 19 3.79 13.09 -7.81
C SER A 19 2.77 13.87 -8.65
N ASN A 20 3.01 14.15 -9.93
CA ASN A 20 1.98 14.76 -10.80
C ASN A 20 1.21 13.69 -11.57
N ILE A 21 0.61 12.73 -10.86
CA ILE A 21 -0.42 11.86 -11.44
C ILE A 21 -1.71 12.68 -11.40
N ASP A 22 -2.17 13.13 -12.57
CA ASP A 22 -3.48 13.75 -12.69
C ASP A 22 -4.56 12.71 -12.35
N LEU A 23 -5.06 12.76 -11.11
CA LEU A 23 -6.09 11.88 -10.59
C LEU A 23 -7.39 11.94 -11.43
N ASN A 24 -7.59 13.03 -12.17
CA ASN A 24 -8.77 13.21 -13.01
C ASN A 24 -8.74 12.27 -14.24
N LEU A 25 -7.54 12.03 -14.79
CA LEU A 25 -7.31 11.09 -15.91
C LEU A 25 -7.55 9.62 -15.51
N HIS A 26 -7.39 9.29 -14.23
CA HIS A 26 -7.52 7.93 -13.69
C HIS A 26 -8.79 7.71 -12.89
N SER A 27 -9.71 8.69 -12.87
CA SER A 27 -10.95 8.63 -12.09
C SER A 27 -11.81 7.41 -12.42
N THR A 28 -11.82 6.97 -13.68
CA THR A 28 -12.52 5.74 -14.13
C THR A 28 -11.87 4.48 -13.59
N GLU A 29 -10.55 4.45 -13.49
CA GLU A 29 -9.79 3.34 -12.92
C GLU A 29 -9.88 3.31 -11.40
N ILE A 30 -9.87 4.46 -10.73
CA ILE A 30 -10.07 4.58 -9.28
C ILE A 30 -11.48 4.13 -8.89
N LYS A 31 -12.50 4.51 -9.67
CA LYS A 31 -13.90 4.03 -9.50
C LYS A 31 -14.05 2.52 -9.62
N LYS A 32 -13.11 1.84 -10.28
CA LYS A 32 -13.11 0.37 -10.32
C LYS A 32 -12.84 -0.21 -8.93
N PHE A 33 -12.05 0.47 -8.11
CA PHE A 33 -11.67 0.02 -6.78
C PHE A 33 -12.69 0.40 -5.69
N GLU A 34 -13.57 1.38 -5.94
CA GLU A 34 -14.63 1.78 -4.99
C GLU A 34 -15.64 0.65 -4.69
N ALA A 35 -15.79 -0.31 -5.60
CA ALA A 35 -16.70 -1.44 -5.45
C ALA A 35 -16.00 -2.71 -4.93
N LEU A 36 -14.72 -2.65 -4.55
CA LEU A 36 -14.02 -3.81 -4.02
C LEU A 36 -14.38 -4.06 -2.56
N ARG A 37 -14.81 -5.28 -2.26
CA ARG A 37 -14.94 -5.78 -0.89
C ARG A 37 -13.73 -6.62 -0.53
N ILE A 38 -13.11 -6.37 0.62
CA ILE A 38 -11.89 -7.06 1.05
C ILE A 38 -12.03 -7.63 2.48
N PRO A 39 -12.90 -8.63 2.72
CA PRO A 39 -12.99 -9.27 4.03
C PRO A 39 -11.74 -10.11 4.36
N ILE A 40 -11.37 -10.11 5.64
CA ILE A 40 -10.45 -11.11 6.19
C ILE A 40 -11.26 -12.39 6.39
N VAL A 41 -10.95 -13.44 5.63
CA VAL A 41 -11.67 -14.72 5.67
C VAL A 41 -11.03 -15.72 6.62
N GLY A 42 -9.83 -15.43 7.12
CA GLY A 42 -9.17 -16.24 8.12
C GLY A 42 -7.71 -15.83 8.33
N TYR A 43 -7.04 -16.57 9.21
CA TYR A 43 -5.60 -16.47 9.41
C TYR A 43 -5.01 -17.86 9.59
N GLU A 44 -3.72 -17.98 9.35
CA GLU A 44 -2.96 -19.22 9.51
C GLU A 44 -1.62 -18.91 10.16
N VAL A 45 -1.17 -19.78 11.06
CA VAL A 45 0.15 -19.68 11.68
C VAL A 45 1.08 -20.62 10.94
N MET A 46 2.09 -20.04 10.30
CA MET A 46 3.17 -20.77 9.62
C MET A 46 4.34 -20.92 10.60
N GLU A 47 4.88 -22.12 10.78
CA GLU A 47 5.98 -22.40 11.73
C GLU A 47 7.23 -23.05 11.13
N GLU A 48 7.24 -23.38 9.82
CA GLU A 48 8.28 -24.21 9.20
C GLU A 48 9.70 -23.60 9.18
N ARG A 49 9.82 -22.27 9.22
CA ARG A 49 11.12 -21.56 9.12
C ARG A 49 11.28 -20.41 10.12
N ALA A 50 10.14 -19.89 10.59
CA ALA A 50 9.97 -18.95 11.68
C ALA A 50 8.46 -18.87 11.96
N ARG A 51 8.06 -18.67 13.23
CA ARG A 51 6.65 -18.52 13.59
C ARG A 51 6.11 -17.19 13.10
N PHE A 52 5.13 -17.20 12.20
CA PHE A 52 4.41 -15.99 11.80
C PHE A 52 2.94 -16.26 11.46
N THR A 53 2.10 -15.25 11.64
CA THR A 53 0.69 -15.29 11.26
C THR A 53 0.49 -14.63 9.90
N ILE A 54 -0.21 -15.33 9.02
CA ILE A 54 -0.62 -14.82 7.72
C ILE A 54 -2.14 -14.72 7.67
N TYR A 55 -2.64 -13.57 7.24
CA TYR A 55 -4.05 -13.29 7.04
C TYR A 55 -4.44 -13.66 5.62
N LYS A 56 -5.60 -14.29 5.48
CA LYS A 56 -6.25 -14.61 4.20
C LYS A 56 -7.28 -13.52 3.92
N LEU A 57 -7.05 -12.72 2.89
CA LEU A 57 -7.96 -11.69 2.43
C LEU A 57 -8.63 -12.18 1.16
N LYS A 58 -9.96 -12.10 1.10
CA LYS A 58 -10.70 -12.33 -0.14
C LYS A 58 -10.98 -10.98 -0.77
N VAL A 59 -10.45 -10.74 -1.96
CA VAL A 59 -10.77 -9.53 -2.73
C VAL A 59 -11.90 -9.89 -3.68
N GLU A 60 -13.03 -9.19 -3.57
CA GLU A 60 -14.22 -9.42 -4.36
C GLU A 60 -14.55 -8.15 -5.15
N ASP A 61 -14.77 -8.30 -6.46
CA ASP A 61 -15.28 -7.27 -7.34
C ASP A 61 -16.78 -7.53 -7.58
N ASP A 62 -17.64 -6.82 -6.85
CA ASP A 62 -19.10 -6.96 -6.90
C ASP A 62 -19.65 -6.76 -8.32
N LYS A 63 -18.95 -6.02 -9.19
CA LYS A 63 -19.42 -5.72 -10.55
C LYS A 63 -19.04 -6.80 -11.56
N ARG A 64 -17.99 -7.58 -11.30
CA ARG A 64 -17.41 -8.52 -12.27
C ARG A 64 -17.53 -9.98 -11.87
N ASP A 65 -18.10 -10.25 -10.70
CA ASP A 65 -18.18 -11.59 -10.09
C ASP A 65 -16.80 -12.29 -10.05
N GLN A 66 -15.75 -11.47 -9.88
CA GLN A 66 -14.37 -11.95 -9.79
C GLN A 66 -13.93 -11.88 -8.35
N SER A 67 -13.29 -12.94 -7.87
CA SER A 67 -12.65 -12.92 -6.56
C SER A 67 -11.33 -13.67 -6.56
N TRP A 68 -10.39 -13.19 -5.74
CA TRP A 68 -9.09 -13.83 -5.55
C TRP A 68 -8.64 -13.72 -4.10
N LEU A 69 -7.76 -14.64 -3.70
CA LEU A 69 -7.18 -14.65 -2.36
C LEU A 69 -5.82 -13.95 -2.35
N VAL A 70 -5.62 -13.11 -1.35
CA VAL A 70 -4.36 -12.44 -1.06
C VAL A 70 -3.92 -12.82 0.35
N PHE A 71 -2.64 -13.16 0.48
CA PHE A 71 -2.04 -13.54 1.76
C PHE A 71 -1.09 -12.44 2.22
N ARG A 72 -1.31 -11.90 3.42
CA ARG A 72 -0.52 -10.79 3.99
C ARG A 72 -0.26 -10.99 5.46
N ARG A 73 0.88 -10.52 5.94
CA ARG A 73 1.23 -10.48 7.37
C ARG A 73 0.88 -9.11 7.95
N TYR A 74 0.80 -9.02 9.28
CA TYR A 74 0.59 -7.75 9.98
C TYR A 74 1.60 -6.67 9.53
N THR A 75 2.87 -7.07 9.40
CA THR A 75 3.96 -6.19 8.96
C THR A 75 3.75 -5.60 7.57
N ASP A 76 3.01 -6.28 6.69
CA ASP A 76 2.71 -5.77 5.35
C ASP A 76 1.71 -4.61 5.43
N PHE A 77 0.71 -4.68 6.34
CA PHE A 77 -0.22 -3.59 6.59
C PHE A 77 0.47 -2.38 7.22
N VAL A 78 1.38 -2.59 8.17
CA VAL A 78 2.19 -1.50 8.76
C VAL A 78 3.01 -0.78 7.71
N ARG A 79 3.66 -1.54 6.80
CA ARG A 79 4.44 -0.95 5.68
C ARG A 79 3.56 -0.17 4.72
N LEU A 80 2.36 -0.68 4.40
CA LEU A 80 1.39 0.01 3.57
C LEU A 80 0.92 1.31 4.24
N TYR A 81 0.53 1.25 5.51
CA TYR A 81 0.09 2.41 6.30
C TYR A 81 1.17 3.50 6.33
N ASN A 82 2.42 3.16 6.63
CA ASN A 82 3.50 4.13 6.67
C ASN A 82 3.72 4.80 5.31
N ARG A 83 3.62 4.04 4.20
CA ARG A 83 3.70 4.61 2.85
C ARG A 83 2.56 5.58 2.57
N VAL A 84 1.33 5.19 2.90
CA VAL A 84 0.14 6.03 2.72
C VAL A 84 0.25 7.29 3.58
N LYS A 85 0.66 7.18 4.84
CA LYS A 85 0.85 8.31 5.75
C LYS A 85 1.89 9.31 5.23
N ASN A 86 2.97 8.82 4.62
CA ASN A 86 3.99 9.70 4.02
C ASN A 86 3.44 10.48 2.81
N GLN A 87 2.50 9.89 2.07
CA GLN A 87 1.88 10.54 0.90
C GLN A 87 0.66 11.40 1.28
N GLN A 88 -0.05 11.03 2.34
CA GLN A 88 -1.27 11.66 2.81
C GLN A 88 -1.26 11.77 4.34
N PRO A 89 -0.53 12.75 4.91
CA PRO A 89 -0.28 12.83 6.35
C PRO A 89 -1.52 13.08 7.20
N ASN A 90 -2.57 13.65 6.60
CA ASN A 90 -3.84 13.94 7.27
C ASN A 90 -4.76 12.72 7.36
N LEU A 91 -4.42 11.61 6.70
CA LEU A 91 -5.23 10.40 6.73
C LEU A 91 -4.86 9.56 7.95
N MET A 92 -5.77 9.50 8.94
CA MET A 92 -5.64 8.65 10.12
C MET A 92 -6.38 7.34 9.89
N LEU A 93 -5.64 6.29 9.53
CA LEU A 93 -6.16 4.91 9.49
C LEU A 93 -5.67 4.16 10.73
N PRO A 94 -6.56 3.83 11.69
CA PRO A 94 -6.14 3.04 12.85
C PRO A 94 -5.84 1.61 12.41
N LEU A 95 -4.64 1.12 12.76
CA LEU A 95 -4.32 -0.30 12.73
C LEU A 95 -4.54 -0.87 14.15
N PRO A 96 -5.13 -2.08 14.28
CA PRO A 96 -5.20 -2.81 15.55
C PRO A 96 -3.82 -3.15 16.12
#